data_AF-A0A5P2G833-F1
#
_entry.id   AF-A0A5P2G833-F1
#
_cell.length_a   1.000
_cell.length_b   1.000
_cell.length_c   1.000
_cell.angle_alpha   90.00
_cell.angle_beta   90.00
_cell.angle_gamma   90.00
#
_symmetry.space_group_name_H-M   'P 1'
#
loop_
_entity.id
_entity.type
_entity.pdbx_description
1 polymer ?
#
loop_
_entity_poly.entity_id
_entity_poly.type
_entity_poly.pdbx_seq_one_letter_code
_entity_poly.pdbx_strand_id
1 'polypeptide(L)' 'MNWIKSDYKQIRNIIVTYQKDTENFEKIIFIKPSDHTSFANIVQILDEMKINLVDHYTILDIDENEKIFLQKKK' A
#
# COMPACT_ATOMS: atom_id res chain seq x y z
N MET A 1 7.22 -4.26 12.77
CA MET A 1 6.42 -3.98 11.56
C MET A 1 4.95 -4.01 11.97
N ASN A 2 4.24 -2.89 11.86
CA ASN A 2 2.83 -2.81 12.28
C ASN A 2 1.94 -3.25 11.09
N TRP A 3 1.03 -4.19 11.31
CA TRP A 3 0.16 -4.72 10.25
C TRP A 3 -1.27 -4.27 10.48
N ILE A 4 -1.87 -3.68 9.46
CA ILE A 4 -3.25 -3.17 9.50
C ILE A 4 -4.04 -3.93 8.42
N LYS A 5 -5.03 -4.73 8.82
CA LYS A 5 -6.03 -5.24 7.88
C LYS A 5 -6.95 -4.09 7.53
N SER A 6 -7.06 -3.77 6.24
CA SER A 6 -7.64 -2.51 5.84
C SER A 6 -8.45 -2.58 4.56
N ASP A 7 -9.36 -1.63 4.42
CA ASP A 7 -10.06 -1.32 3.17
C ASP A 7 -9.49 -0.03 2.53
N TYR A 8 -9.99 0.33 1.35
CA TYR A 8 -9.55 1.53 0.64
C TYR A 8 -9.75 2.82 1.45
N LYS A 9 -10.75 2.89 2.33
CA LYS A 9 -11.05 4.10 3.12
C LYS A 9 -9.99 4.34 4.19
N GLN A 10 -9.57 3.30 4.91
CA GLN A 10 -8.54 3.51 5.92
C GLN A 10 -7.15 3.66 5.29
N ILE A 11 -6.91 3.09 4.10
CA ILE A 11 -5.69 3.37 3.33
C ILE A 11 -5.56 4.87 3.03
N ARG A 12 -6.66 5.53 2.64
CA ARG A 12 -6.69 6.99 2.50
C ARG A 12 -6.24 7.71 3.76
N ASN A 13 -6.79 7.34 4.91
CA ASN A 13 -6.41 7.96 6.19
C ASN A 13 -4.93 7.75 6.51
N ILE A 14 -4.39 6.56 6.22
CA ILE A 14 -2.97 6.27 6.41
C ILE A 14 -2.12 7.16 5.50
N ILE A 15 -2.49 7.32 4.22
CA ILE A 15 -1.76 8.20 3.30
C ILE A 15 -1.78 9.65 3.79
N VAL A 16 -2.95 10.15 4.22
CA VAL A 16 -3.08 11.53 4.73
C VAL A 16 -2.29 11.75 6.00
N THR A 17 -2.32 10.81 6.95
CA THR A 17 -1.51 10.89 8.18
C THR A 17 -0.02 10.84 7.84
N TYR A 18 0.38 9.90 6.99
CA TYR A 18 1.77 9.79 6.53
C TYR A 18 2.23 11.06 5.81
N GLN A 19 1.35 11.72 5.05
CA GLN A 19 1.62 13.01 4.42
C GLN A 19 1.84 14.14 5.42
N LYS A 20 1.02 14.21 6.48
CA LYS A 20 1.11 15.24 7.52
C LYS A 20 2.33 15.08 8.44
N ASP A 21 2.73 13.85 8.74
CA ASP A 21 3.78 13.57 9.72
C ASP A 21 5.21 13.87 9.23
N THR A 22 5.39 14.21 7.95
CA THR A 22 6.73 14.35 7.35
C THR A 22 6.74 15.45 6.30
N GLU A 23 6.99 16.69 6.69
CA GLU A 23 7.08 17.84 5.76
C GLU A 23 8.38 17.86 4.92
N ASN A 24 9.39 17.03 5.21
CA ASN A 24 10.74 17.17 4.64
C ASN A 24 11.35 15.91 3.98
N PHE A 25 10.58 14.86 3.73
CA PHE A 25 11.09 13.65 3.04
C PHE A 25 10.24 13.28 1.84
N GLU A 26 10.89 12.93 0.73
CA GLU A 26 10.24 12.30 -0.42
C GLU A 26 9.66 10.95 0.00
N LYS A 27 8.37 10.77 -0.26
CA LYS A 27 7.61 9.59 0.16
C LYS A 27 7.42 8.67 -1.02
N ILE A 28 7.97 7.47 -0.93
CA ILE A 28 7.81 6.43 -1.96
C ILE A 28 6.90 5.34 -1.40
N ILE A 29 5.80 5.05 -2.11
CA ILE A 29 4.88 3.97 -1.74
C ILE A 29 5.17 2.74 -2.60
N PHE A 30 5.44 1.61 -1.95
CA PHE A 30 5.60 0.32 -2.61
C PHE A 30 4.30 -0.47 -2.54
N ILE A 31 3.75 -0.83 -3.69
CA ILE A 31 2.55 -1.66 -3.81
C ILE A 31 3.00 -3.06 -4.21
N LYS A 32 2.86 -4.03 -3.29
CA LYS A 32 3.22 -5.43 -3.52
C LYS A 32 1.97 -6.32 -3.53
N PRO A 33 1.36 -6.59 -4.69
CA PRO A 33 0.21 -7.48 -4.78
C PRO A 33 0.61 -8.93 -4.43
N SER A 34 -0.30 -9.65 -3.81
CA SER A 34 -0.15 -11.08 -3.53
C SER A 34 -0.90 -11.91 -4.57
N ASP A 35 -0.70 -13.23 -4.58
CA ASP A 35 -1.39 -14.16 -5.48
C ASP A 35 -2.93 -14.16 -5.27
N HIS A 36 -3.43 -13.56 -4.19
CA HIS A 36 -4.86 -13.41 -3.89
C HIS A 36 -5.43 -12.02 -4.24
N THR A 37 -4.61 -11.12 -4.77
CA THR A 37 -5.03 -9.75 -5.10
C THR A 37 -5.76 -9.72 -6.43
N SER A 38 -6.97 -9.14 -6.45
CA SER A 38 -7.70 -8.94 -7.72
C SER A 38 -7.26 -7.66 -8.43
N PHE A 39 -7.48 -7.60 -9.74
CA PHE A 39 -7.25 -6.38 -10.52
C PHE A 39 -8.02 -5.17 -9.96
N ALA A 40 -9.26 -5.38 -9.51
CA ALA A 40 -10.08 -4.34 -8.90
C ALA A 40 -9.42 -3.74 -7.64
N ASN A 41 -8.74 -4.56 -6.83
CA ASN A 41 -8.02 -4.05 -5.65
C ASN A 41 -6.84 -3.16 -6.05
N ILE A 42 -6.10 -3.51 -7.10
CA ILE A 42 -4.99 -2.69 -7.58
C ILE A 42 -5.52 -1.34 -8.08
N VAL A 43 -6.56 -1.35 -8.91
CA VAL A 43 -7.18 -0.11 -9.42
C VAL A 43 -7.65 0.79 -8.28
N GLN A 44 -8.32 0.22 -7.26
CA GLN A 44 -8.75 0.99 -6.09
C GLN A 44 -7.58 1.64 -5.35
N ILE A 45 -6.45 0.95 -5.21
CA ILE A 45 -5.25 1.53 -4.57
C ILE A 45 -4.67 2.65 -5.43
N LEU A 46 -4.59 2.46 -6.75
CA LEU A 46 -4.07 3.47 -7.68
C LEU A 46 -4.96 4.71 -7.72
N ASP A 47 -6.28 4.54 -7.63
CA ASP A 47 -7.22 5.65 -7.49
C ASP A 47 -6.95 6.43 -6.19
N GLU A 48 -6.69 5.74 -5.07
CA GLU A 48 -6.31 6.41 -3.83
C GLU A 48 -4.98 7.15 -3.94
N MET A 49 -3.97 6.61 -4.64
CA MET A 49 -2.71 7.33 -4.88
C MET A 49 -2.98 8.64 -5.63
N LYS A 50 -3.81 8.58 -6.68
CA LYS A 50 -4.19 9.74 -7.48
C LYS A 50 -5.00 10.76 -6.68
N ILE A 51 -5.97 10.32 -5.88
CA ILE A 51 -6.81 11.19 -5.04
C ILE A 51 -5.97 11.96 -4.03
N ASN A 52 -4.93 11.32 -3.48
CA ASN A 52 -4.07 11.91 -2.46
C ASN A 52 -2.79 12.56 -3.03
N LEU A 53 -2.69 12.71 -4.36
CA LEU A 53 -1.52 13.32 -5.03
C LEU A 53 -0.20 12.64 -4.63
N VAL A 54 -0.21 11.31 -4.55
CA VAL A 54 1.01 10.52 -4.37
C VAL A 54 1.64 10.28 -5.74
N ASP A 55 2.67 11.07 -6.06
CA ASP A 55 3.33 10.98 -7.38
C ASP A 55 4.41 9.90 -7.44
N HIS A 56 4.94 9.48 -6.29
CA HIS A 56 6.02 8.50 -6.19
C HIS A 56 5.52 7.18 -5.62
N TYR A 57 5.07 6.29 -6.50
CA TYR A 57 4.75 4.91 -6.15
C TYR A 57 5.25 3.94 -7.19
N THR A 58 5.49 2.70 -6.79
CA THR A 58 5.84 1.62 -7.71
C THR A 58 5.16 0.32 -7.32
N ILE A 59 4.79 -0.47 -8.32
CA ILE A 59 4.26 -1.81 -8.14
C ILE A 59 5.42 -2.77 -8.28
N LEU A 60 5.66 -3.57 -7.24
CA LEU A 60 6.72 -4.58 -7.21
C LEU A 60 6.12 -5.94 -6.96
N ASP A 61 6.78 -6.97 -7.50
CA ASP A 61 6.43 -8.33 -7.14
C ASP A 61 6.74 -8.59 -5.66
N ILE A 62 5.86 -9.35 -5.02
CA ILE A 62 6.08 -9.81 -3.66
C ILE A 62 7.19 -10.86 -3.63
N ASP A 63 8.13 -10.72 -2.70
CA ASP A 63 9.23 -11.67 -2.58
C ASP A 63 8.81 -12.97 -1.87
N GLU A 64 9.61 -14.04 -2.00
CA GLU A 64 9.28 -15.35 -1.41
C GLU A 64 9.21 -15.30 0.12
N ASN A 65 10.03 -14.47 0.77
CA ASN A 65 10.06 -14.35 2.23
C ASN A 65 8.77 -13.67 2.74
N GLU A 66 8.29 -12.65 2.04
CA GLU A 66 7.03 -11.95 2.26
C GLU A 66 5.84 -12.87 1.99
N LYS A 67 5.90 -13.69 0.93
CA LYS A 67 4.87 -14.73 0.67
C LYS A 67 4.78 -15.74 1.81
N ILE A 68 5.91 -16.22 2.32
CA ILE A 68 5.94 -17.14 3.48
C ILE A 68 5.37 -16.44 4.72
N PHE A 69 5.71 -15.17 4.93
CA PHE A 69 5.18 -14.38 6.04
C PHE A 69 3.66 -14.18 5.96
N LEU A 70 3.11 -13.94 4.76
CA LEU A 70 1.66 -13.86 4.54
C LEU A 70 0.96 -15.19 4.84
N GLN A 71 1.55 -16.33 4.45
CA GLN A 71 0.98 -17.65 4.67
C GLN A 71 0.96 -18.07 6.15
N LYS A 72 2.00 -17.72 6.91
CA LYS A 72 2.06 -17.97 8.37
C LYS A 72 0.98 -17.25 9.16
N LYS A 73 0.28 -16.29 8.56
CA LYS A 73 -0.73 -15.44 9.20
C LYS A 73 -2.17 -15.78 8.80
N LYS A 74 -2.37 -16.82 7.98
CA LYS A 74 -3.69 -17.43 7.71
C LYS A 74 -4.11 -18.29 8.89
#